data_AF-A0A1E3Q923-F1
#
_entry.id   AF-A0A1E3Q923-F1
#
_cell.length_a   1.000
_cell.length_b   1.000
_cell.length_c   1.000
_cell.angle_alpha   90.00
_cell.angle_beta   90.00
_cell.angle_gamma   90.00
#
_symmetry.space_group_name_H-M   'P 1'
#
loop_
_entity.id
_entity.type
_entity.pdbx_description
1 polymer ?
#
loop_
_entity_poly.entity_id
_entity_poly.type
_entity_poly.pdbx_seq_one_letter_code
_entity_poly.pdbx_strand_id
1 'polypeptide(L)'
;MNTPLITPDGFPRSDIDVAQVRITRTRIIRLRNDLKSVMSRIETALYEHHAHLRERGSVSAIGLAGDVERKPEPNGIAFAVVNTVVQRSPAHEAGLIKGDKIVKFGSVHAGNHQKLARLATVVQENENSPIEITVIRDIDEAQARAEVNLILTPRQGWGGRGMLGCHILPL
;
A
#
# COMPACT_ATOMS: atom_id res chain seq x y z
N MET A 1 -5.29 -23.49 -29.29
CA MET A 1 -4.13 -24.39 -29.47
C MET A 1 -4.47 -25.74 -30.10
N ASN A 2 -5.70 -25.94 -30.60
CA ASN A 2 -6.17 -27.27 -30.99
C ASN A 2 -6.44 -27.41 -32.50
N THR A 3 -5.95 -26.46 -33.31
CA THR A 3 -6.13 -26.56 -34.77
C THR A 3 -5.27 -27.69 -35.34
N PRO A 4 -5.82 -28.53 -36.23
CA PRO A 4 -5.11 -29.67 -36.80
C PRO A 4 -3.92 -29.21 -37.65
N LEU A 5 -2.82 -29.96 -37.57
CA LEU A 5 -1.58 -29.72 -38.33
C LEU A 5 -1.43 -30.63 -39.56
N ILE A 6 -2.41 -31.50 -39.76
CA ILE A 6 -2.49 -32.44 -40.88
C ILE A 6 -3.71 -32.10 -41.73
N THR A 7 -3.63 -32.39 -43.03
CA THR A 7 -4.77 -32.40 -43.94
C THR A 7 -5.62 -33.65 -43.72
N PRO A 8 -6.87 -33.67 -44.22
CA PRO A 8 -7.74 -34.86 -44.16
C PRO A 8 -7.12 -36.12 -44.77
N ASP A 9 -6.25 -35.94 -45.77
CA ASP A 9 -5.54 -37.02 -46.46
C ASP A 9 -4.36 -37.59 -45.64
N GLY A 10 -4.09 -37.06 -44.45
CA GLY A 10 -3.06 -37.55 -43.52
C GLY A 10 -1.66 -36.95 -43.72
N PHE A 11 -1.51 -35.96 -44.60
CA PHE A 11 -0.22 -35.30 -44.86
C PHE A 11 -0.04 -34.01 -44.05
N PRO A 12 1.21 -33.59 -43.75
CA PRO A 12 1.46 -32.29 -43.12
C PRO A 12 0.91 -31.15 -43.98
N ARG A 13 0.30 -30.16 -43.32
CA ARG A 13 -0.20 -28.97 -44.00
C ARG A 13 0.93 -28.18 -44.66
N SER A 14 0.77 -27.85 -45.94
CA SER A 14 1.77 -27.11 -46.73
C SER A 14 1.68 -25.59 -46.57
N ASP A 15 0.57 -25.08 -46.05
CA ASP A 15 0.32 -23.65 -45.83
C ASP A 15 1.00 -23.09 -44.56
N ILE A 16 1.59 -23.96 -43.73
CA ILE A 16 2.20 -23.60 -42.44
C ILE A 16 3.48 -24.38 -42.17
N ASP A 17 4.37 -23.79 -41.36
CA ASP A 17 5.51 -24.52 -40.81
C ASP A 17 5.06 -25.40 -39.64
N VAL A 18 4.70 -26.64 -39.96
CA VAL A 18 4.23 -27.63 -38.97
C VAL A 18 5.26 -27.88 -37.87
N ALA A 19 6.56 -27.85 -38.17
CA ALA A 19 7.61 -28.12 -37.19
C ALA A 19 7.69 -26.99 -36.16
N GLN A 20 7.74 -25.73 -36.62
CA GLN A 20 7.77 -24.57 -35.73
C GLN A 20 6.49 -24.44 -34.91
N VAL A 21 5.34 -24.74 -35.51
CA VAL A 21 4.07 -24.73 -34.77
C VAL A 21 4.07 -25.78 -33.67
N ARG A 22 4.62 -26.98 -33.89
CA ARG A 22 4.75 -27.99 -32.83
C ARG A 22 5.65 -27.51 -31.69
N ILE A 23 6.83 -26.99 -31.99
CA ILE A 23 7.77 -26.47 -30.98
C ILE A 23 7.12 -25.36 -30.16
N THR A 24 6.51 -24.39 -30.84
CA THR A 24 5.83 -23.26 -30.21
C THR A 24 4.66 -23.73 -29.34
N ARG A 25 3.88 -24.71 -29.81
CA ARG A 25 2.78 -25.30 -29.03
C ARG A 25 3.26 -25.95 -27.75
N THR A 26 4.30 -26.77 -27.82
CA THR A 26 4.89 -27.41 -26.65
C THR A 26 5.39 -26.36 -25.65
N ARG A 27 6.04 -25.29 -26.14
CA ARG A 27 6.50 -24.19 -25.27
C ARG A 27 5.35 -23.49 -24.55
N ILE A 28 4.28 -23.15 -25.26
CA ILE A 28 3.11 -22.49 -24.66
C ILE A 28 2.41 -23.39 -23.66
N ILE A 29 2.29 -24.70 -23.94
CA ILE A 29 1.69 -25.66 -23.01
C ILE A 29 2.50 -25.72 -21.72
N ARG A 30 3.85 -25.78 -21.81
CA ARG A 30 4.73 -25.75 -20.63
C ARG A 30 4.51 -24.49 -19.81
N LEU A 31 4.57 -23.32 -20.44
CA LEU A 31 4.35 -22.03 -19.75
C LEU A 31 2.99 -21.93 -19.08
N ARG A 32 1.93 -22.45 -19.71
CA ARG A 32 0.58 -22.49 -19.11
C ARG A 32 0.52 -23.40 -17.90
N ASN A 33 1.16 -24.56 -17.96
CA ASN A 33 1.23 -25.48 -16.84
C ASN A 33 2.05 -24.90 -15.68
N ASP A 34 3.18 -24.25 -16.00
CA ASP A 34 4.03 -23.58 -15.02
C ASP A 34 3.28 -22.45 -14.32
N LEU A 35 2.58 -21.60 -15.09
CA LEU A 35 1.74 -20.54 -14.54
C LEU A 35 0.66 -21.12 -13.61
N LYS A 36 -0.04 -22.18 -14.04
CA LYS A 36 -1.05 -22.85 -13.22
C LYS A 36 -0.44 -23.39 -11.92
N SER A 37 0.76 -23.97 -11.98
CA SER A 37 1.48 -24.46 -10.81
C SER A 37 1.86 -23.33 -9.85
N VAL A 38 2.38 -22.21 -10.37
CA VAL A 38 2.74 -21.03 -9.57
C VAL A 38 1.50 -20.44 -8.91
N MET A 39 0.40 -20.27 -9.64
CA MET A 39 -0.85 -19.76 -9.08
C MET A 39 -1.40 -20.67 -7.98
N SER A 40 -1.39 -21.99 -8.19
CA SER A 40 -1.84 -22.95 -7.18
C SER A 40 -0.98 -22.89 -5.91
N ARG A 41 0.34 -22.73 -6.04
CA ARG A 41 1.23 -22.55 -4.88
C ARG A 41 0.95 -21.26 -4.12
N ILE A 42 0.70 -20.15 -4.83
CA ILE A 42 0.33 -18.87 -4.22
C ILE A 42 -0.98 -19.01 -3.46
N GLU A 43 -1.97 -19.66 -4.07
CA GLU A 43 -3.28 -19.92 -3.46
C GLU A 43 -3.15 -20.70 -2.15
N THR A 44 -2.40 -21.81 -2.15
CA THR A 44 -2.14 -22.60 -0.93
C THR A 44 -1.47 -21.77 0.16
N ALA A 45 -0.40 -21.03 -0.18
CA ALA A 45 0.33 -20.20 0.78
C ALA A 45 -0.55 -19.09 1.38
N LEU A 46 -1.46 -18.52 0.57
CA LEU A 46 -2.40 -17.50 1.03
C LEU A 46 -3.42 -18.07 2.02
N TYR A 47 -3.96 -19.25 1.73
CA TYR A 47 -4.88 -19.93 2.64
C TYR A 47 -4.18 -20.29 3.97
N GLU A 48 -2.95 -20.81 3.92
CA GLU A 48 -2.16 -21.11 5.12
C GLU A 48 -1.91 -19.86 5.96
N HIS A 49 -1.53 -18.75 5.31
CA HIS A 49 -1.31 -17.47 5.99
C HIS A 49 -2.59 -16.99 6.69
N HIS A 50 -3.73 -17.00 5.99
CA HIS A 50 -5.00 -16.55 6.56
C HIS A 50 -5.52 -17.50 7.65
N ALA A 51 -5.29 -18.81 7.53
CA ALA A 51 -5.59 -19.78 8.58
C ALA A 51 -4.77 -19.48 9.85
N HIS A 52 -3.46 -19.25 9.72
CA HIS A 52 -2.61 -18.84 10.84
C HIS A 52 -3.04 -17.51 11.46
N LEU A 53 -3.44 -16.51 10.67
CA LEU A 53 -3.97 -15.25 11.21
C LEU A 53 -5.29 -15.44 11.94
N ARG A 54 -6.15 -16.34 11.46
CA ARG A 54 -7.43 -16.64 12.10
C ARG A 54 -7.24 -17.35 13.44
N GLU A 55 -6.27 -18.26 13.53
CA GLU A 55 -5.90 -18.92 14.78
C GLU A 55 -5.27 -17.92 15.78
N ARG A 56 -4.37 -17.04 15.31
CA ARG A 56 -3.78 -15.96 16.12
C ARG A 56 -4.79 -14.87 16.50
N GLY A 57 -5.79 -14.64 15.65
CA GLY A 57 -6.85 -13.64 15.80
C GLY A 57 -8.07 -14.12 16.60
N SER A 58 -8.06 -15.35 17.13
CA SER A 58 -9.13 -15.91 17.97
C SER A 58 -9.19 -15.28 19.38
N VAL A 59 -8.90 -13.98 19.51
CA VAL A 59 -9.20 -13.16 20.70
C VAL A 59 -9.82 -11.80 20.33
N SER A 60 -10.32 -11.59 19.10
CA SER A 60 -11.15 -10.40 18.82
C SER A 60 -12.22 -10.69 17.78
N ALA A 61 -13.46 -10.76 18.27
CA ALA A 61 -14.66 -11.04 17.52
C ALA A 61 -15.12 -9.84 16.66
N ILE A 62 -15.79 -10.18 15.56
CA ILE A 62 -16.91 -9.44 14.92
C ILE A 62 -16.58 -8.01 14.44
N GLY A 63 -16.44 -7.89 13.11
CA GLY A 63 -16.49 -6.64 12.36
C GLY A 63 -16.57 -6.92 10.86
N LEU A 64 -17.79 -7.03 10.34
CA LEU A 64 -18.08 -6.99 8.90
C LEU A 64 -17.97 -5.55 8.41
N ALA A 65 -17.52 -5.43 7.15
CA ALA A 65 -17.50 -4.24 6.27
C ALA A 65 -16.26 -3.33 6.38
N GLY A 66 -15.41 -3.42 5.34
CA GLY A 66 -14.38 -2.42 5.04
C GLY A 66 -13.12 -3.03 4.43
N ASP A 67 -13.17 -3.33 3.13
CA ASP A 67 -11.98 -3.45 2.29
C ASP A 67 -11.11 -2.19 2.47
N VAL A 68 -10.02 -2.30 3.22
CA VAL A 68 -8.82 -1.53 2.95
C VAL A 68 -7.65 -2.48 3.13
N GLU A 69 -7.09 -2.86 2.00
CA GLU A 69 -5.80 -3.50 1.79
C GLU A 69 -4.72 -2.88 2.71
N ARG A 70 -4.58 -3.41 3.93
CA ARG A 70 -3.41 -3.17 4.78
C ARG A 70 -2.26 -4.00 4.23
N LYS A 71 -1.73 -3.54 3.10
CA LYS A 71 -0.36 -3.87 2.70
C LYS A 71 0.54 -3.63 3.92
N PRO A 72 1.41 -4.57 4.32
CA PRO A 72 2.39 -4.29 5.37
C PRO A 72 3.29 -3.17 4.86
N GLU A 73 2.99 -1.94 5.29
CA GLU A 73 3.74 -0.73 4.95
C GLU A 73 5.17 -0.87 5.49
N PRO A 74 6.18 -0.31 4.79
CA PRO A 74 7.56 -0.43 5.18
C PRO A 74 7.78 0.20 6.56
N ASN A 75 8.00 -0.67 7.54
CA ASN A 75 8.71 -0.48 8.81
C ASN A 75 9.13 0.97 9.11
N GLY A 76 8.41 1.66 9.99
CA GLY A 76 8.93 2.65 10.96
C GLY A 76 9.89 3.76 10.49
N ILE A 77 10.11 3.95 9.19
CA ILE A 77 11.03 4.94 8.66
C ILE A 77 10.27 6.26 8.57
N ALA A 78 10.58 7.15 9.49
CA ALA A 78 10.13 8.52 9.40
C ALA A 78 10.78 9.21 8.20
N PHE A 79 9.99 9.95 7.43
CA PHE A 79 10.47 10.73 6.28
C PHE A 79 10.41 12.24 6.51
N ALA A 80 9.71 12.67 7.57
CA ALA A 80 9.54 14.07 7.89
C ALA A 80 9.43 14.29 9.40
N VAL A 81 9.74 15.51 9.84
CA VAL A 81 9.62 15.96 11.23
C VAL A 81 8.78 17.22 11.32
N VAL A 82 7.95 17.30 12.35
CA VAL A 82 7.14 18.47 12.65
C VAL A 82 7.99 19.49 13.42
N ASN A 83 8.25 20.64 12.82
CA ASN A 83 9.02 21.71 13.46
C ASN A 83 8.14 22.62 14.33
N THR A 84 6.98 23.03 13.80
CA THR A 84 6.05 23.92 14.51
C THR A 84 4.60 23.53 14.23
N VAL A 85 3.74 23.74 15.21
CA VAL A 85 2.29 23.55 15.12
C VAL A 85 1.61 24.82 15.66
N VAL A 86 0.68 25.38 14.90
CA VAL A 86 -0.08 26.57 15.28
C VAL A 86 -1.27 26.16 16.14
N GLN A 87 -1.51 26.86 17.25
CA GLN A 87 -2.66 26.58 18.11
C GLN A 87 -3.98 26.78 17.35
N ARG A 88 -4.99 25.96 17.66
CA ARG A 88 -6.30 25.93 16.97
C ARG A 88 -6.24 25.61 15.47
N SER A 89 -5.09 25.15 14.97
CA SER A 89 -4.99 24.61 13.62
C SER A 89 -5.52 23.18 13.55
N PRO A 90 -5.85 22.68 12.36
CA PRO A 90 -6.22 21.28 12.17
C PRO A 90 -5.16 20.29 12.66
N ALA A 91 -3.87 20.62 12.51
CA ALA A 91 -2.79 19.80 13.05
C ALA A 91 -2.79 19.76 14.58
N HIS A 92 -3.08 20.89 15.23
CA HIS A 92 -3.20 20.95 16.69
C HIS A 92 -4.42 20.19 17.21
N GLU A 93 -5.57 20.34 16.55
CA GLU A 93 -6.81 19.61 16.88
C GLU A 93 -6.63 18.10 16.69
N ALA A 94 -5.83 17.70 15.69
CA ALA A 94 -5.44 16.31 15.47
C ALA A 94 -4.44 15.78 16.51
N GLY A 95 -3.88 16.63 17.39
CA GLY A 95 -2.93 16.22 18.42
C GLY A 95 -1.48 16.08 17.97
N LEU A 96 -1.08 16.68 16.85
CA LEU A 96 0.33 16.77 16.44
C LEU A 96 1.10 17.72 17.35
N ILE A 97 2.31 17.32 17.70
CA ILE A 97 3.21 18.07 18.57
C ILE A 97 4.52 18.33 17.82
N LYS A 98 5.22 19.42 18.20
CA LYS A 98 6.58 19.69 17.75
C LYS A 98 7.49 18.51 18.09
N GLY A 99 8.30 18.07 17.12
CA GLY A 99 9.23 16.95 17.26
C GLY A 99 8.66 15.62 16.79
N ASP A 100 7.36 15.53 16.50
CA ASP A 100 6.75 14.31 15.97
C ASP A 100 7.39 13.94 14.61
N LYS A 101 7.79 12.68 14.47
CA LYS A 101 8.39 12.11 13.27
C LYS A 101 7.33 11.37 12.47
N ILE A 102 7.01 11.84 11.27
CA ILE A 102 5.94 11.28 10.45
C ILE A 102 6.44 10.05 9.69
N VAL A 103 5.79 8.91 9.94
CA VAL A 103 6.05 7.64 9.27
C VAL A 103 5.12 7.46 8.08
N LYS A 104 3.83 7.75 8.30
CA LYS A 104 2.77 7.63 7.29
C LYS A 104 1.83 8.83 7.36
N PHE A 105 1.43 9.36 6.20
CA PHE A 105 0.48 10.45 6.07
C PHE A 105 -0.52 10.09 4.96
N GLY A 106 -1.67 9.53 5.33
CA GLY A 106 -2.65 8.99 4.40
C GLY A 106 -2.03 7.93 3.49
N SER A 107 -1.97 8.22 2.19
CA SER A 107 -1.33 7.36 1.18
C SER A 107 0.18 7.62 0.99
N VAL A 108 0.76 8.57 1.73
CA VAL A 108 2.16 8.97 1.61
C VAL A 108 3.00 8.27 2.68
N HIS A 109 4.09 7.63 2.23
CA HIS A 109 5.08 6.96 3.07
C HIS A 109 6.50 7.31 2.59
N ALA A 110 7.54 6.86 3.31
CA ALA A 110 8.96 7.13 3.02
C ALA A 110 9.43 6.74 1.61
N GLY A 111 8.73 5.86 0.91
CA GLY A 111 9.03 5.47 -0.48
C GLY A 111 8.33 6.32 -1.55
N ASN A 112 7.32 7.13 -1.17
CA ASN A 112 6.41 7.82 -2.11
C ASN A 112 6.22 9.31 -1.80
N HIS A 113 6.96 9.88 -0.84
CA HIS A 113 6.77 11.28 -0.43
C HIS A 113 7.26 12.33 -1.44
N GLN A 114 8.06 11.96 -2.45
CA GLN A 114 8.55 12.86 -3.52
C GLN A 114 9.00 14.24 -2.99
N LYS A 115 9.95 14.26 -2.03
CA LYS A 115 10.40 15.50 -1.34
C LYS A 115 9.25 16.32 -0.73
N LEU A 116 8.25 15.65 -0.16
CA LEU A 116 7.04 16.22 0.47
C LEU A 116 6.02 16.83 -0.51
N ALA A 117 6.27 16.84 -1.83
CA ALA A 117 5.32 17.37 -2.80
C ALA A 117 3.99 16.59 -2.79
N ARG A 118 4.07 15.26 -2.70
CA ARG A 118 2.92 14.36 -2.59
C ARG A 118 2.06 14.64 -1.36
N LEU A 119 2.66 15.05 -0.25
CA LEU A 119 1.93 15.40 0.96
C LEU A 119 1.05 16.62 0.72
N ALA A 120 1.57 17.66 0.07
CA ALA A 120 0.79 18.85 -0.27
C ALA A 120 -0.40 18.53 -1.18
N THR A 121 -0.21 17.66 -2.18
CA THR A 121 -1.28 17.20 -3.08
C THR A 121 -2.36 16.44 -2.31
N VAL A 122 -1.98 15.46 -1.48
CA VAL A 122 -2.94 14.66 -0.70
C VAL A 122 -3.76 15.53 0.24
N VAL A 123 -3.16 16.55 0.85
CA VAL A 123 -3.86 17.50 1.73
C VAL A 123 -4.86 18.36 0.94
N GLN A 124 -4.52 18.75 -0.30
CA GLN A 124 -5.42 19.52 -1.17
C GLN A 124 -6.60 18.67 -1.66
N GLU A 125 -6.35 17.42 -2.03
CA GLU A 125 -7.37 16.48 -2.51
C GLU A 125 -8.34 16.06 -1.40
N ASN A 126 -7.88 16.05 -0.15
CA ASN A 126 -8.66 15.63 1.01
C ASN A 126 -9.10 16.80 1.88
N GLU A 127 -9.43 17.95 1.27
CA GLU A 127 -10.01 19.06 2.01
C GLU A 127 -11.35 18.63 2.67
N ASN A 128 -11.49 18.92 3.95
CA ASN A 128 -12.60 18.51 4.82
C ASN A 128 -12.77 16.99 4.99
N SER A 129 -11.82 16.18 4.53
CA SER A 129 -11.83 14.73 4.69
C SER A 129 -10.78 14.28 5.72
N PRO A 130 -11.10 13.32 6.60
CA PRO A 130 -10.14 12.82 7.59
C PRO A 130 -9.01 12.03 6.93
N ILE A 131 -7.77 12.35 7.29
CA ILE A 131 -6.55 11.69 6.86
C ILE A 131 -5.91 11.00 8.06
N GLU A 132 -5.69 9.69 7.97
CA GLU A 132 -4.94 8.94 8.98
C GLU A 132 -3.44 9.22 8.88
N ILE A 133 -2.81 9.55 10.00
CA ILE A 133 -1.37 9.84 10.09
C ILE A 133 -0.78 8.99 11.21
N THR A 134 0.38 8.40 10.94
CA THR A 134 1.15 7.66 11.93
C THR A 134 2.44 8.42 12.21
N VAL A 135 2.65 8.77 13.48
CA VAL A 135 3.83 9.51 13.93
C VAL A 135 4.55 8.74 15.03
N ILE A 136 5.87 8.92 15.10
CA ILE A 136 6.70 8.49 16.22
C ILE A 136 6.94 9.70 17.10
N ARG A 137 6.53 9.59 18.36
CA ARG A 137 6.76 10.57 19.41
C ARG A 137 7.86 10.07 20.33
N ASP A 138 8.91 10.87 20.46
CA ASP A 138 9.97 10.62 21.45
C ASP A 138 9.43 11.03 22.83
N ILE A 139 9.43 10.11 23.81
CA ILE A 139 8.98 10.39 25.18
C ILE A 139 10.23 10.59 26.05
N ASP A 140 10.39 11.79 26.60
CA ASP A 140 11.61 12.25 27.29
C ASP A 140 11.98 11.41 28.54
N GLU A 141 11.02 10.72 29.17
CA GLU A 141 11.26 10.03 30.44
C GLU A 141 11.86 8.61 30.30
N ALA A 142 11.89 8.01 29.11
CA ALA A 142 12.24 6.58 28.99
C ALA A 142 13.09 6.16 27.78
N GLN A 143 13.55 7.08 26.92
CA GLN A 143 14.14 6.73 25.60
C GLN A 143 13.23 5.79 24.77
N ALA A 144 11.94 5.76 25.09
CA ALA A 144 10.95 4.95 24.40
C ALA A 144 10.34 5.77 23.27
N ARG A 145 10.34 5.19 22.07
CA ARG A 145 9.64 5.73 20.90
C ARG A 145 8.23 5.17 20.90
N ALA A 146 7.23 6.03 21.05
CA ALA A 146 5.84 5.64 20.95
C ALA A 146 5.30 5.93 19.55
N GLU A 147 4.67 4.94 18.94
CA GLU A 147 3.94 5.12 17.69
C GLU A 147 2.52 5.57 18.02
N VAL A 148 2.13 6.72 17.49
CA VAL A 148 0.83 7.35 17.73
C VAL A 148 0.10 7.50 16.40
N ASN A 149 -1.11 6.95 16.32
CA ASN A 149 -2.00 7.12 15.19
C ASN A 149 -2.93 8.30 15.47
N LEU A 150 -2.94 9.26 14.55
CA LEU A 150 -3.70 10.50 14.63
C LEU A 150 -4.60 10.62 13.40
N ILE A 151 -5.74 11.30 13.55
CA ILE A 151 -6.62 11.63 12.44
C ILE A 151 -6.58 13.13 12.26
N LEU A 152 -6.20 13.57 11.06
CA LEU A 152 -6.09 14.96 10.71
C LEU A 152 -7.07 15.29 9.58
N THR A 153 -7.87 16.32 9.77
CA THR A 153 -8.83 16.78 8.76
C THR A 153 -8.37 18.14 8.24
N PRO A 154 -7.79 18.24 7.03
CA PRO A 154 -7.41 19.53 6.46
C PRO A 154 -8.65 20.41 6.27
N ARG A 155 -8.57 21.68 6.66
CA ARG A 155 -9.64 22.65 6.38
C ARG A 155 -9.03 23.99 6.00
N GLN A 156 -9.68 24.72 5.09
CA GLN A 156 -9.34 26.12 4.84
C GLN A 156 -10.04 27.05 5.85
N GLY A 157 -9.60 28.32 5.94
CA GLY A 157 -10.30 29.33 6.72
C GLY A 157 -10.22 29.21 8.25
N TRP A 158 -9.33 28.37 8.80
CA TRP A 158 -9.14 28.21 10.25
C TRP A 158 -8.44 29.40 10.93
N GLY A 159 -8.15 30.48 10.20
CA GLY A 159 -7.51 31.69 10.72
C GLY A 159 -5.99 31.72 10.57
N GLY A 160 -5.40 30.83 9.76
CA GLY A 160 -3.96 30.82 9.46
C GLY A 160 -3.64 30.47 8.02
N ARG A 161 -2.34 30.34 7.72
CA ARG A 161 -1.86 30.03 6.36
C ARG A 161 -1.91 28.53 6.07
N GLY A 162 -2.49 28.16 4.93
CA GLY A 162 -2.58 26.77 4.46
C GLY A 162 -3.72 25.99 5.13
N MET A 163 -3.75 24.67 4.95
CA MET A 163 -4.86 23.82 5.40
C MET A 163 -4.59 22.99 6.67
N LEU A 164 -3.32 22.95 7.11
CA LEU A 164 -2.90 22.14 8.27
C LEU A 164 -2.50 22.99 9.47
N GLY A 165 -1.82 24.11 9.22
CA GLY A 165 -1.22 24.94 10.26
C GLY A 165 -0.09 24.26 11.04
N CYS A 166 0.75 23.48 10.34
CA CYS A 166 2.02 22.97 10.85
C CYS A 166 3.13 23.18 9.81
N HIS A 167 4.37 23.23 10.29
CA HIS A 167 5.57 23.27 9.44
C HIS A 167 6.29 21.92 9.50
N ILE A 168 6.31 21.24 8.35
CA ILE A 168 6.89 19.91 8.20
C ILE A 168 8.20 20.05 7.43
N LEU A 169 9.29 19.50 7.98
CA LEU A 169 10.60 19.46 7.35
C LEU A 169 10.94 18.03 6.92
N PRO A 170 11.62 17.84 5.78
CA PRO A 170 12.16 16.53 5.43
C PRO A 170 13.27 16.16 6.42
N LEU A 171 13.39 14.86 6.71
CA LEU A 171 14.53 14.30 7.46
C LEU A 171 15.78 14.19 6.59
#